data_AF-Q68VU3-F1
#
_entry.id   AF-Q68VU3-F1
#
_cell.length_a   1.000
_cell.length_b   1.000
_cell.length_c   1.000
_cell.angle_alpha   90.00
_cell.angle_beta   90.00
_cell.angle_gamma   90.00
#
_symmetry.space_group_name_H-M   'P 1'
#
loop_
_entity.id
_entity.type
_entity.pdbx_description
1 polymer ?
#
loop_
_entity_poly.entity_id
_entity_poly.type
_entity_poly.pdbx_seq_one_letter_code
_entity_poly.pdbx_strand_id
1 'polypeptide(L)'
;MQLVKALERILADSYVLYFKTQNYHWNVEGVEFRSLHLLFEEQYKDLAESLDEIAERIRSLGTKIPVFSNLIKLASIDWTNQNETANEMLKSLTKDQDIIRETLYNGLKVAQAERDECTADMIIGRIRVHEKNRWMLKSSLLII
;
A
#
# COMPACT_ATOMS: atom_id res chain seq x y z
N MET A 1 2.24 19.91 -10.55
CA MET A 1 3.04 18.97 -11.38
C MET A 1 2.29 17.65 -11.50
N GLN A 2 2.45 16.90 -12.59
CA GLN A 2 1.77 15.61 -12.74
C GLN A 2 2.34 14.59 -11.75
N LEU A 3 3.65 14.63 -11.49
CA LEU A 3 4.31 13.76 -10.52
C LEU A 3 3.73 13.88 -9.10
N VAL A 4 3.51 15.11 -8.62
CA VAL A 4 2.90 15.34 -7.30
C VAL A 4 1.52 14.68 -7.20
N LYS A 5 0.68 14.82 -8.24
CA LYS A 5 -0.64 14.18 -8.26
C LYS A 5 -0.56 12.65 -8.28
N ALA A 6 0.47 12.10 -8.92
CA ALA A 6 0.72 10.66 -8.91
C ALA A 6 1.14 10.18 -7.52
N LEU A 7 2.05 10.89 -6.86
CA LEU A 7 2.48 10.60 -5.50
C LEU A 7 1.33 10.76 -4.48
N GLU A 8 0.46 11.75 -4.64
CA GLU A 8 -0.74 11.90 -3.78
C GLU A 8 -1.68 10.69 -3.88
N ARG A 9 -1.83 10.10 -5.08
CA ARG A 9 -2.60 8.85 -5.26
C ARG A 9 -1.91 7.65 -4.63
N ILE A 10 -0.59 7.51 -4.83
CA ILE A 10 0.21 6.46 -4.19
C ILE A 10 0.09 6.56 -2.66
N LEU A 11 0.19 7.78 -2.11
CA LEU A 11 0.05 8.03 -0.68
C LEU A 11 -1.35 7.66 -0.17
N ALA A 12 -2.40 8.03 -0.91
CA ALA A 12 -3.78 7.69 -0.56
C ALA A 12 -4.02 6.17 -0.52
N ASP A 13 -3.57 5.44 -1.56
CA ASP A 13 -3.65 3.98 -1.59
C ASP A 13 -2.85 3.33 -0.45
N SER A 14 -1.65 3.85 -0.18
CA SER A 14 -0.79 3.37 0.91
C SER A 14 -1.47 3.56 2.28
N TYR A 15 -2.18 4.67 2.49
CA TYR A 15 -2.93 4.90 3.73
C TYR A 15 -4.07 3.91 3.91
N VAL A 16 -4.88 3.67 2.87
CA VAL A 16 -5.97 2.69 2.97
C VAL A 16 -5.40 1.30 3.25
N LEU A 17 -4.35 0.90 2.52
CA LEU A 17 -3.72 -0.40 2.71
C LEU A 17 -3.10 -0.55 4.10
N TYR A 18 -2.47 0.50 4.63
CA TYR A 18 -1.94 0.55 6.01
C TYR A 18 -3.05 0.28 7.03
N PHE A 19 -4.13 1.08 7.00
CA PHE A 19 -5.21 0.96 7.97
C PHE A 19 -5.93 -0.37 7.88
N LYS A 20 -6.16 -0.85 6.65
CA LYS A 20 -6.79 -2.15 6.39
C LYS A 20 -5.95 -3.31 6.92
N THR A 21 -4.64 -3.30 6.65
CA THR A 21 -3.71 -4.33 7.14
C THR A 21 -3.61 -4.32 8.66
N GLN A 22 -3.55 -3.14 9.28
CA GLN A 22 -3.56 -2.99 10.73
C GLN A 22 -4.89 -3.46 11.35
N ASN A 23 -6.03 -3.20 10.69
CA ASN A 23 -7.32 -3.69 11.12
C ASN A 23 -7.36 -5.23 11.10
N TYR A 24 -6.86 -5.88 10.05
CA TYR A 24 -6.76 -7.33 9.98
C TYR A 24 -5.81 -7.91 11.02
N HIS A 25 -4.70 -7.23 11.32
CA HIS A 25 -3.81 -7.62 12.42
C HIS A 25 -4.57 -7.72 13.75
N TRP A 26 -5.46 -6.78 14.05
CA TRP A 26 -6.24 -6.80 15.30
C TRP A 26 -7.35 -7.85 15.32
N ASN A 27 -7.96 -8.15 14.17
CA ASN A 27 -9.23 -8.89 14.10
C ASN A 27 -9.13 -10.27 13.45
N VAL A 28 -7.95 -10.70 13.00
CA VAL A 28 -7.79 -12.07 12.48
C VAL A 28 -8.06 -13.09 13.59
N GLU A 29 -8.75 -14.17 13.24
CA GLU A 29 -9.09 -15.27 14.14
C GLU A 29 -8.90 -16.62 13.43
N GLY A 30 -8.89 -17.71 14.20
CA GLY A 30 -8.79 -19.08 13.69
C GLY A 30 -7.43 -19.74 13.92
N VAL A 31 -7.24 -20.92 13.34
CA VAL A 31 -6.05 -21.77 13.57
C VAL A 31 -4.74 -21.11 13.15
N GLU A 32 -4.80 -20.23 12.15
CA GLU A 32 -3.67 -19.45 11.62
C GLU A 32 -3.50 -18.09 12.32
N PHE A 33 -4.16 -17.86 13.46
CA PHE A 33 -4.16 -16.55 14.15
C PHE A 33 -2.75 -15.99 14.29
N ARG A 34 -1.84 -16.74 14.92
CA ARG A 34 -0.50 -16.22 15.25
C ARG A 34 0.34 -15.93 14.00
N SER A 35 0.29 -16.79 12.98
CA SER A 35 1.06 -16.63 11.76
C SER A 35 0.58 -15.40 10.98
N LEU A 36 -0.73 -15.25 10.82
CA LEU A 36 -1.32 -14.11 10.09
C LEU A 36 -1.21 -12.80 10.88
N HIS A 37 -1.41 -12.83 12.19
CA HIS A 37 -1.25 -11.66 13.04
C HIS A 37 0.14 -11.04 12.91
N LEU A 38 1.20 -11.86 12.91
CA LEU A 38 2.58 -11.40 12.72
C LEU A 38 2.87 -10.95 11.28
N LEU A 39 2.33 -11.65 10.28
CA LEU A 39 2.47 -11.25 8.87
C LEU A 39 1.86 -9.88 8.60
N PHE A 40 0.64 -9.65 9.10
CA PHE A 40 -0.03 -8.36 8.96
C PHE A 40 0.71 -7.27 9.75
N GLU A 41 1.32 -7.60 10.90
CA GLU A 41 2.16 -6.67 11.65
C GLU A 41 3.39 -6.20 10.86
N GLU A 42 4.12 -7.15 10.27
CA GLU A 42 5.28 -6.87 9.42
C GLU A 42 4.88 -5.91 8.28
N GLN A 43 3.78 -6.22 7.59
CA GLN A 43 3.34 -5.43 6.43
C GLN A 43 2.84 -4.03 6.82
N TYR A 44 2.05 -3.87 7.88
CA TYR A 44 1.58 -2.52 8.24
C TYR A 44 2.71 -1.64 8.77
N LYS A 45 3.75 -2.22 9.40
CA LYS A 45 4.92 -1.44 9.86
C LYS A 45 5.74 -0.89 8.69
N ASP A 46 6.01 -1.73 7.67
CA ASP A 46 6.64 -1.26 6.43
C ASP A 46 5.79 -0.19 5.72
N LEU A 47 4.47 -0.37 5.67
CA LEU A 47 3.57 0.64 5.12
C LEU A 47 3.67 1.96 5.90
N ALA A 48 3.72 1.91 7.24
CA ALA A 48 3.84 3.10 8.07
C ALA A 48 5.10 3.92 7.75
N GLU A 49 6.24 3.25 7.55
CA GLU A 49 7.49 3.91 7.13
C GLU A 49 7.35 4.52 5.73
N SER A 50 6.74 3.79 4.79
CA SER A 50 6.56 4.27 3.42
C SER A 50 5.66 5.50 3.31
N LEU A 51 4.68 5.64 4.22
CA LEU A 51 3.77 6.79 4.23
C LEU A 51 4.55 8.10 4.44
N ASP A 52 5.51 8.08 5.36
CA ASP A 52 6.36 9.24 5.64
C ASP A 52 7.27 9.54 4.45
N GLU A 53 7.98 8.53 3.92
CA GLU A 53 8.86 8.67 2.76
C GLU A 53 8.14 9.31 1.55
N ILE A 54 6.94 8.84 1.22
CA ILE A 54 6.14 9.37 0.11
C ILE A 54 5.69 10.82 0.41
N ALA A 55 5.23 11.10 1.64
CA ALA A 55 4.77 12.42 2.02
C ALA A 55 5.91 13.44 2.02
N GLU A 56 7.07 13.09 2.58
CA GLU A 56 8.27 13.91 2.55
C GLU A 56 8.75 14.12 1.11
N ARG A 57 8.64 13.11 0.23
CA ARG A 57 8.96 13.30 -1.18
C ARG A 57 8.09 14.37 -1.83
N ILE A 58 6.78 14.35 -1.62
CA ILE A 58 5.88 15.41 -2.12
C ILE A 58 6.26 16.78 -1.57
N ARG A 59 6.62 16.87 -0.27
CA ARG A 59 7.08 18.11 0.35
C ARG A 59 8.39 18.61 -0.26
N SER A 60 9.32 17.71 -0.56
CA SER A 60 10.61 18.02 -1.21
C SER A 60 10.43 18.59 -2.62
N LEU A 61 9.34 18.22 -3.31
CA LEU A 61 8.93 18.78 -4.60
C LEU A 61 8.20 20.14 -4.46
N GLY A 62 8.23 20.76 -3.28
CA GLY A 62 7.70 22.10 -3.03
C GLY A 62 6.18 22.18 -2.82
N THR A 63 5.46 21.06 -2.78
CA THR A 63 3.99 21.05 -2.62
C THR A 63 3.57 20.66 -1.22
N LYS A 64 2.59 21.35 -0.62
CA LYS A 64 2.03 20.96 0.69
C LYS A 64 1.13 19.72 0.52
N ILE A 65 1.19 18.82 1.49
CA ILE A 65 0.30 17.65 1.52
C ILE A 65 -1.14 18.11 1.75
N PRO A 66 -2.12 17.62 0.97
CA PRO A 66 -3.53 17.85 1.24
C PRO A 66 -3.92 17.32 2.64
N VAL A 67 -4.91 17.95 3.28
CA VAL A 67 -5.49 17.39 4.51
C VAL A 67 -6.01 15.97 4.25
N PHE A 68 -5.89 15.09 5.25
CA PHE A 68 -6.20 13.66 5.11
C PHE A 68 -7.59 13.39 4.51
N SER A 69 -8.60 14.16 4.91
CA SER A 69 -9.98 14.06 4.39
C SER A 69 -10.13 14.33 2.89
N ASN A 70 -9.18 15.04 2.28
CA ASN A 70 -9.14 15.26 0.83
C ASN A 70 -8.23 14.24 0.14
N LEU A 71 -7.09 13.93 0.75
CA LEU A 71 -6.14 12.95 0.24
C LEU A 71 -6.79 11.58 0.05
N ILE A 72 -7.51 11.10 1.07
CA ILE A 72 -8.03 9.74 1.10
C ILE A 72 -9.09 9.45 0.03
N LYS A 73 -9.72 10.51 -0.52
CA LYS A 73 -10.68 10.41 -1.64
C LYS A 73 -10.01 10.01 -2.96
N LEU A 74 -8.68 10.05 -3.03
CA LEU A 74 -7.91 9.66 -4.20
C LEU A 74 -7.60 8.16 -4.24
N ALA A 75 -7.84 7.44 -3.15
CA ALA A 75 -7.55 6.02 -3.06
C ALA A 75 -8.42 5.22 -4.04
N SER A 76 -7.79 4.26 -4.69
CA SER A 76 -8.38 3.23 -5.55
C SER A 76 -8.62 1.94 -4.79
N ILE A 77 -7.96 1.75 -3.63
CA ILE A 77 -8.19 0.61 -2.73
C ILE A 77 -9.48 0.83 -1.93
N ASP A 78 -10.32 -0.21 -1.89
CA ASP A 78 -11.53 -0.23 -1.07
C ASP A 78 -11.18 -0.46 0.42
N TRP A 79 -11.90 0.24 1.29
CA TRP A 79 -11.82 0.03 2.72
C TRP A 79 -12.21 -1.39 3.13
N THR A 80 -11.73 -1.82 4.30
CA THR A 80 -12.09 -3.10 4.89
C THR A 80 -13.59 -3.21 5.18
N ASN A 81 -14.14 -4.41 5.07
CA ASN A 81 -15.47 -4.73 5.59
C ASN A 81 -15.33 -5.35 6.99
N GLN A 82 -16.37 -5.23 7.81
CA GLN A 82 -16.38 -5.86 9.13
C GLN A 82 -16.61 -7.37 8.99
N ASN A 83 -15.95 -8.18 9.84
CA ASN A 83 -16.12 -9.63 9.98
C ASN A 83 -15.62 -10.49 8.80
N GLU A 84 -14.56 -10.08 8.11
CA GLU A 84 -13.90 -10.95 7.12
C GLU A 84 -13.17 -12.12 7.80
N THR A 85 -13.29 -13.32 7.24
CA THR A 85 -12.50 -14.49 7.66
C THR A 85 -11.03 -14.34 7.27
N ALA A 86 -10.13 -15.09 7.91
CA ALA A 86 -8.71 -15.10 7.56
C ALA A 86 -8.43 -15.29 6.05
N ASN A 87 -9.19 -16.16 5.39
CA ASN A 87 -9.09 -16.39 3.94
C ASN A 87 -9.58 -15.19 3.12
N GLU A 88 -10.61 -14.49 3.57
CA GLU A 88 -11.11 -13.27 2.93
C GLU A 88 -10.12 -12.12 3.10
N MET A 89 -9.56 -11.94 4.31
CA MET A 89 -8.50 -10.96 4.58
C MET A 89 -7.30 -11.16 3.64
N LEU A 90 -6.81 -12.39 3.50
CA LEU A 90 -5.71 -12.74 2.60
C LEU A 90 -6.03 -12.44 1.12
N LYS A 91 -7.25 -12.79 0.65
CA LYS A 91 -7.69 -12.49 -0.71
C LYS A 91 -7.80 -10.98 -0.95
N SER A 92 -8.36 -10.27 0.03
CA SER A 92 -8.54 -8.83 0.03
C SER A 92 -7.19 -8.12 -0.09
N LEU A 93 -6.24 -8.42 0.81
CA LEU A 93 -4.89 -7.85 0.73
C LEU A 93 -4.17 -8.26 -0.55
N THR A 94 -4.29 -9.50 -1.03
CA THR A 94 -3.66 -9.92 -2.29
C THR A 94 -4.15 -9.08 -3.48
N LYS A 95 -5.45 -8.80 -3.55
CA LYS A 95 -6.05 -7.91 -4.56
C LYS A 95 -5.53 -6.47 -4.39
N ASP A 96 -5.47 -5.98 -3.16
CA ASP A 96 -5.02 -4.62 -2.89
C ASP A 96 -3.54 -4.42 -3.24
N GLN A 97 -2.69 -5.44 -3.08
CA GLN A 97 -1.31 -5.43 -3.57
C GLN A 97 -1.25 -5.26 -5.10
N ASP A 98 -2.18 -5.86 -5.86
CA ASP A 98 -2.26 -5.63 -7.31
C ASP A 98 -2.69 -4.20 -7.65
N ILE A 99 -3.67 -3.65 -6.93
CA ILE A 99 -4.15 -2.28 -7.15
C ILE A 99 -3.02 -1.26 -6.89
N ILE A 100 -2.35 -1.33 -5.74
CA ILE A 100 -1.28 -0.37 -5.43
C ILE A 100 -0.09 -0.50 -6.39
N ARG A 101 0.22 -1.71 -6.88
CA ARG A 101 1.25 -1.91 -7.90
C ARG A 101 0.91 -1.18 -9.19
N GLU A 102 -0.33 -1.24 -9.65
CA GLU A 102 -0.76 -0.47 -10.83
C GLU A 102 -0.68 1.05 -10.58
N THR A 103 -1.08 1.52 -9.40
CA THR A 103 -0.90 2.93 -9.00
C THR A 103 0.58 3.35 -9.05
N LEU A 104 1.47 2.51 -8.52
CA LEU A 104 2.92 2.74 -8.53
C LEU A 104 3.50 2.72 -9.95
N TYR A 105 3.13 1.76 -10.81
CA TYR A 105 3.58 1.73 -12.20
C TYR A 105 3.14 2.98 -12.99
N ASN A 106 1.95 3.49 -12.72
CA ASN A 106 1.50 4.75 -13.30
C ASN A 106 2.32 5.94 -12.78
N GLY A 107 2.64 5.99 -11.49
CA GLY A 107 3.54 7.00 -10.93
C GLY A 107 4.97 6.91 -11.47
N LEU A 108 5.48 5.70 -11.67
CA LEU A 108 6.81 5.46 -12.23
C LEU A 108 6.93 6.04 -13.65
N LYS A 109 5.93 5.79 -14.51
CA LYS A 109 5.88 6.37 -15.87
C LYS A 109 5.95 7.90 -15.83
N VAL A 110 5.25 8.52 -14.88
CA VAL A 110 5.25 9.99 -14.72
C VAL A 110 6.60 10.48 -14.22
N ALA A 111 7.19 9.84 -13.21
CA ALA A 111 8.51 10.19 -12.68
C ALA A 111 9.60 10.14 -13.76
N GLN A 112 9.60 9.06 -14.55
CA GLN A 112 10.54 8.88 -15.67
C GLN A 112 10.32 9.91 -16.78
N ALA A 113 9.06 10.23 -17.12
CA ALA A 113 8.75 11.26 -18.11
C ALA A 113 9.21 12.66 -17.66
N GLU A 114 9.13 12.96 -16.36
CA GLU A 114 9.64 14.20 -15.76
C GLU A 114 11.15 14.14 -15.43
N ARG A 115 11.85 13.02 -15.72
CA ARG A 115 13.27 12.77 -15.42
C ARG A 115 13.63 12.91 -13.93
N ASP A 116 12.69 12.62 -13.05
CA ASP A 116 12.92 12.56 -11.61
C ASP A 116 13.32 11.14 -11.19
N GLU A 117 14.60 10.83 -11.40
CA GLU A 117 15.16 9.50 -11.12
C GLU A 117 15.13 9.12 -9.64
N CYS A 118 15.21 10.10 -8.73
CA CYS A 118 15.11 9.84 -7.29
C CYS A 118 13.70 9.36 -6.91
N THR A 119 12.66 10.00 -7.46
CA THR A 119 11.27 9.53 -7.27
C THR A 119 11.05 8.19 -7.96
N ALA A 120 11.62 7.98 -9.15
CA ALA A 120 11.51 6.72 -9.86
C ALA A 120 12.12 5.56 -9.06
N ASP A 121 13.31 5.74 -8.48
CA ASP A 121 13.98 4.73 -7.65
C ASP A 121 13.16 4.39 -6.39
N MET A 122 12.66 5.40 -5.68
CA MET A 122 11.76 5.23 -4.53
C MET A 122 10.53 4.38 -4.91
N ILE A 123 9.87 4.72 -6.02
CA ILE A 123 8.69 3.98 -6.52
C ILE A 123 9.07 2.53 -6.88
N ILE A 124 10.21 2.30 -7.54
CA ILE A 124 10.70 0.94 -7.86
C ILE A 124 10.94 0.15 -6.57
N GLY A 125 11.51 0.78 -5.53
CA GLY A 125 11.66 0.21 -4.20
C GLY A 125 10.33 -0.30 -3.65
N ARG A 126 9.29 0.55 -3.68
CA ARG A 126 7.95 0.17 -3.24
C ARG A 126 7.35 -0.96 -4.09
N ILE A 127 7.48 -0.91 -5.42
CA ILE A 127 6.98 -1.98 -6.31
C ILE A 127 7.55 -3.35 -5.90
N ARG A 128 8.85 -3.44 -5.62
CA ARG A 128 9.48 -4.70 -5.16
C ARG A 128 8.87 -5.23 -3.87
N VAL A 129 8.61 -4.34 -2.90
CA VAL A 129 7.97 -4.72 -1.63
C VAL A 129 6.56 -5.25 -1.86
N HIS A 130 5.75 -4.56 -2.66
CA HIS A 130 4.37 -4.98 -2.95
C HIS A 130 4.31 -6.29 -3.76
N GLU A 131 5.27 -6.54 -4.66
CA GLU A 131 5.39 -7.83 -5.37
C GLU A 131 5.71 -8.99 -4.41
N LYS A 132 6.64 -8.77 -3.48
CA LYS A 132 6.97 -9.76 -2.44
C LYS A 132 5.78 -10.05 -1.53
N ASN A 133 5.12 -9.00 -1.03
CA ASN A 133 3.95 -9.14 -0.15
C ASN A 133 2.80 -9.87 -0.85
N ARG A 134 2.55 -9.55 -2.12
CA ARG A 134 1.56 -10.26 -2.93
C ARG A 134 1.86 -11.76 -3.03
N TRP A 135 3.11 -12.13 -3.30
CA TRP A 135 3.52 -13.54 -3.35
C TRP A 135 3.31 -14.24 -2.01
N MET A 136 3.71 -13.61 -0.90
CA MET A 136 3.55 -14.18 0.43
C MET A 136 2.08 -14.40 0.78
N LEU A 137 1.22 -13.38 0.61
CA LEU A 137 -0.22 -13.47 0.87
C LEU A 137 -0.89 -14.54 0.00
N LYS A 138 -0.55 -14.59 -1.30
CA LYS A 138 -1.09 -15.58 -2.23
C LYS A 138 -0.63 -17.00 -1.87
N SER A 139 0.59 -17.17 -1.40
CA SER A 139 1.11 -18.48 -0.99
C SER A 139 0.42 -18.97 0.29
N SER A 140 0.06 -18.07 1.20
CA SER A 140 -0.74 -18.39 2.40
C SER A 140 -2.19 -18.80 2.10
N LEU A 141 -2.70 -18.55 0.88
CA LEU A 141 -4.03 -18.99 0.44
C LEU A 141 -4.05 -20.39 -0.17
N LEU A 142 -2.92 -20.86 -0.69
CA LEU A 142 -2.86 -22.13 -1.42
C LEU A 142 -2.80 -23.29 -0.43
N ILE A 143 -3.92 -23.97 -0.26
CA ILE A 143 -3.93 -25.35 0.19
C ILE A 143 -3.56 -26.20 -1.03
N ILE A 144 -2.44 -26.93 -0.94
CA ILE A 144 -2.02 -27.92 -1.95
C ILE A 144 -2.95 -29.13 -1.84
#